data_AF-A0A316VU91-F1
#
_entry.id   AF-A0A316VU91-F1
#
_cell.length_a   1.000
_cell.length_b   1.000
_cell.length_c   1.000
_cell.angle_alpha   90.00
_cell.angle_beta   90.00
_cell.angle_gamma   90.00
#
_symmetry.space_group_name_H-M   'P 1'
#
loop_
_entity.id
_entity.type
_entity.pdbx_description
1 polymer ?
#
loop_
_entity_poly.entity_id
_entity_poly.type
_entity_poly.pdbx_seq_one_letter_code
_entity_poly.pdbx_strand_id
1 'polypeptide(L)'
;MRLANFSVAVPLIVSLVWAQDIGGSGPKPPTVDNPSNLGPWKPPASSQGSPPASYTGMGRTLRVNSATDFCLLMPPDPTTQNLVDAEANAVAYCMQPSNDTRPMPDGFITSAHFRKAAGYVAVMGSFNAAVMNLGTNPADCGGEYDNHGAQGVGNPVGVGLPDGECAHDFQQFMGSCDIPGKSTFVIRVCSGPRSYDLCDNKYDLMGALYTNPGPYEQDGFDNCDVTDDRALYDLGNGSTFRQGDQVTPLADAYPKPPPSSNCSPTASPAPSGATYTWNQAAAKQTPTANANGGSGSSGSSTGSDNGSAGSATGSGTGSGNGNGSSSGAASATSRSHRRTRIYAGASLALFSILVQCL
;
A
#
# COMPACT_ATOMS: atom_id res chain seq x y z
N MET A 1 52.75 -6.56 55.02
CA MET A 1 51.34 -6.97 54.90
C MET A 1 50.81 -6.41 53.59
N ARG A 2 50.45 -7.29 52.64
CA ARG A 2 49.91 -6.91 51.32
C ARG A 2 48.39 -6.78 51.44
N LEU A 3 47.84 -5.63 51.05
CA LEU A 3 46.39 -5.43 50.90
C LEU A 3 45.98 -5.91 49.50
N ALA A 4 45.03 -6.84 49.46
CA ALA A 4 44.52 -7.47 48.25
C ALA A 4 43.45 -6.60 47.58
N ASN A 5 43.60 -6.40 46.27
CA ASN A 5 42.55 -5.82 45.42
C ASN A 5 41.50 -6.90 45.12
N PHE A 6 40.26 -6.69 45.54
CA PHE A 6 39.10 -7.46 45.11
C PHE A 6 38.56 -6.87 43.80
N SER A 7 38.74 -7.57 42.68
CA SER A 7 38.02 -7.28 41.43
C SER A 7 36.63 -7.89 41.51
N VAL A 8 35.59 -7.05 41.51
CA VAL A 8 34.20 -7.48 41.37
C VAL A 8 33.90 -7.67 39.89
N ALA A 9 33.65 -8.91 39.47
CA ALA A 9 33.19 -9.22 38.12
C ALA A 9 31.67 -8.97 38.04
N VAL A 10 31.26 -7.99 37.23
CA VAL A 10 29.85 -7.77 36.88
C VAL A 10 29.51 -8.73 35.72
N PRO A 11 28.55 -9.66 35.86
CA PRO A 11 28.16 -10.53 34.77
C PRO A 11 27.37 -9.71 33.74
N LEU A 12 27.92 -9.57 32.53
CA LEU A 12 27.20 -9.12 31.36
C LEU A 12 26.16 -10.19 31.00
N ILE A 13 24.90 -9.95 31.37
CA ILE A 13 23.77 -10.72 30.88
C ILE A 13 23.55 -10.28 29.43
N VAL A 14 24.08 -11.07 28.49
CA VAL A 14 23.75 -10.94 27.07
C VAL A 14 22.32 -11.46 26.91
N SER A 15 21.35 -10.56 26.88
CA SER A 15 20.00 -10.87 26.45
C SER A 15 20.08 -11.37 25.00
N LEU A 16 19.81 -12.65 24.79
CA LEU A 16 19.53 -13.16 23.45
C LEU A 16 18.24 -12.51 22.97
N VAL A 17 18.36 -11.42 22.23
CA VAL A 17 17.28 -10.97 21.35
C VAL A 17 17.18 -12.03 20.26
N TRP A 18 16.11 -12.82 20.31
CA TRP A 18 15.73 -13.60 19.15
C TRP A 18 15.30 -12.60 18.09
N ALA A 19 16.19 -12.33 17.13
CA ALA A 19 15.75 -11.83 15.84
C ALA A 19 14.77 -12.89 15.31
N GLN A 20 13.47 -12.59 15.42
CA GLN A 20 12.48 -13.34 14.66
C GLN A 20 12.83 -13.07 13.21
N ASP A 21 13.24 -14.14 12.52
CA ASP A 21 13.39 -14.16 11.08
C ASP A 21 11.99 -13.91 10.49
N ILE A 22 11.63 -12.64 10.27
CA ILE A 22 10.40 -12.27 9.54
C ILE A 22 10.67 -12.40 8.03
N GLY A 23 11.22 -13.55 7.65
CA GLY A 23 11.44 -14.00 6.29
C GLY A 23 10.38 -15.04 5.92
N GLY A 24 9.12 -14.63 5.84
CA GLY A 24 8.07 -15.42 5.21
C GLY A 24 7.89 -14.89 3.78
N SER A 25 7.96 -15.75 2.76
CA SER A 25 7.79 -15.39 1.33
C SER A 25 6.41 -14.83 0.95
N GLY A 26 5.62 -14.36 1.93
CA GLY A 26 4.23 -13.94 1.78
C GLY A 26 3.33 -15.06 1.26
N PRO A 27 2.00 -14.83 1.19
CA PRO A 27 1.14 -15.62 0.33
C PRO A 27 1.69 -15.64 -1.10
N LYS A 28 1.56 -16.78 -1.78
CA LYS A 28 1.99 -16.93 -3.18
C LYS A 28 1.29 -15.83 -4.01
N PRO A 29 2.04 -15.02 -4.75
CA PRO A 29 1.45 -13.95 -5.55
C PRO A 29 0.47 -14.56 -6.56
N PRO A 30 -0.69 -13.92 -6.79
CA PRO A 30 -1.63 -14.40 -7.79
C PRO A 30 -0.97 -14.37 -9.17
N THR A 31 -1.37 -15.30 -10.02
CA THR A 31 -1.02 -15.26 -11.43
C THR A 31 -1.65 -13.99 -11.99
N VAL A 32 -0.87 -13.05 -12.51
CA VAL A 32 -1.47 -11.96 -13.30
C VAL A 32 -2.06 -12.63 -14.52
N ASP A 33 -3.39 -12.80 -14.51
CA ASP A 33 -4.11 -13.46 -15.57
C ASP A 33 -3.84 -12.69 -16.86
N ASN A 34 -3.05 -13.32 -17.72
CA ASN A 34 -2.59 -12.81 -19.00
C ASN A 34 -1.32 -11.89 -18.96
N PRO A 35 -0.10 -12.47 -18.97
CA PRO A 35 1.14 -11.70 -19.05
C PRO A 35 1.27 -10.82 -20.30
N SER A 36 0.43 -11.01 -21.32
CA SER A 36 0.38 -10.11 -22.49
C SER A 36 -0.23 -8.73 -22.20
N ASN A 37 -0.86 -8.52 -21.04
CA ASN A 37 -1.43 -7.23 -20.61
C ASN A 37 -0.52 -6.43 -19.65
N LEU A 38 0.68 -6.94 -19.32
CA LEU A 38 1.60 -6.32 -18.37
C LEU A 38 2.35 -5.10 -18.96
N GLY A 39 2.30 -4.90 -20.28
CA GLY A 39 3.01 -3.82 -20.96
C GLY A 39 4.54 -4.05 -21.03
N PRO A 40 5.30 -3.10 -21.61
CA PRO A 40 6.73 -3.27 -21.88
C PRO A 40 7.65 -3.03 -20.67
N TRP A 41 7.10 -2.78 -19.48
CA TRP A 41 7.90 -2.48 -18.28
C TRP A 41 8.90 -3.59 -17.96
N LYS A 42 10.09 -3.17 -17.50
CA LYS A 42 11.19 -4.06 -17.13
C LYS A 42 11.59 -3.81 -15.67
N PRO A 43 11.74 -4.88 -14.87
CA PRO A 43 12.29 -4.77 -13.52
C PRO A 43 13.62 -4.01 -13.48
N PRO A 44 13.76 -2.99 -12.62
CA PRO A 44 15.07 -2.44 -12.32
C PRO A 44 15.94 -3.49 -11.62
N ALA A 45 17.27 -3.31 -11.74
CA ALA A 45 18.23 -4.17 -11.06
C ALA A 45 18.02 -4.13 -9.54
N SER A 46 18.25 -5.26 -8.87
CA SER A 46 18.19 -5.30 -7.41
C SER A 46 19.37 -4.58 -6.77
N SER A 47 19.16 -4.10 -5.55
CA SER A 47 20.22 -3.57 -4.70
C SER A 47 20.37 -4.45 -3.45
N GLN A 48 21.58 -4.51 -2.89
CA GLN A 48 21.84 -5.06 -1.54
C GLN A 48 21.33 -6.49 -1.28
N GLY A 49 21.31 -7.36 -2.30
CA GLY A 49 20.94 -8.78 -2.14
C GLY A 49 19.43 -9.06 -2.03
N SER A 50 18.58 -8.05 -2.12
CA SER A 50 17.12 -8.22 -2.22
C SER A 50 16.72 -8.75 -3.61
N PRO A 51 15.55 -9.42 -3.74
CA PRO A 51 14.97 -9.69 -5.05
C PRO A 51 14.74 -8.38 -5.84
N PRO A 52 14.83 -8.39 -7.18
CA PRO A 52 14.44 -7.23 -7.97
C PRO A 52 12.96 -6.95 -7.80
N ALA A 53 12.53 -5.72 -8.09
CA ALA A 53 11.12 -5.39 -8.15
C ALA A 53 10.38 -6.33 -9.13
N SER A 54 9.12 -6.65 -8.83
CA SER A 54 8.31 -7.49 -9.70
C SER A 54 6.83 -7.22 -9.49
N TYR A 55 5.98 -7.57 -10.45
CA TYR A 55 4.52 -7.49 -10.31
C TYR A 55 3.96 -8.30 -9.14
N THR A 56 4.74 -9.27 -8.69
CA THR A 56 4.39 -10.27 -7.69
C THR A 56 5.18 -10.09 -6.39
N GLY A 57 5.95 -9.01 -6.29
CA GLY A 57 6.85 -8.77 -5.16
C GLY A 57 6.08 -8.57 -3.85
N MET A 58 6.71 -8.96 -2.74
CA MET A 58 6.11 -8.88 -1.41
C MET A 58 6.82 -7.87 -0.50
N GLY A 59 7.69 -7.04 -1.08
CA GLY A 59 8.41 -5.99 -0.39
C GLY A 59 7.47 -4.96 0.23
N ARG A 60 7.84 -4.49 1.43
CA ARG A 60 7.10 -3.48 2.22
C ARG A 60 7.94 -2.25 2.53
N THR A 61 9.02 -2.03 1.76
CA THR A 61 9.86 -0.85 1.95
C THR A 61 9.23 0.34 1.24
N LEU A 62 8.82 1.33 2.01
CA LEU A 62 8.27 2.58 1.52
C LEU A 62 9.36 3.53 1.04
N ARG A 63 8.98 4.38 0.08
CA ARG A 63 9.72 5.58 -0.34
C ARG A 63 8.73 6.72 -0.41
N VAL A 64 9.10 7.91 0.05
CA VAL A 64 8.25 9.11 0.02
C VAL A 64 9.17 10.32 -0.21
N ASN A 65 9.61 10.49 -1.46
CA ASN A 65 10.67 11.46 -1.81
C ASN A 65 10.13 12.69 -2.53
N SER A 66 9.09 12.52 -3.34
CA SER A 66 8.46 13.59 -4.12
C SER A 66 7.07 13.15 -4.61
N ALA A 67 6.34 14.07 -5.23
CA ALA A 67 5.07 13.78 -5.91
C ALA A 67 5.20 12.74 -7.06
N THR A 68 6.43 12.46 -7.49
CA THR A 68 6.74 11.56 -8.61
C THR A 68 7.60 10.36 -8.21
N ASP A 69 7.95 10.24 -6.94
CA ASP A 69 8.75 9.14 -6.39
C ASP A 69 8.26 8.82 -4.97
N PHE A 70 7.25 7.97 -4.92
CA PHE A 70 6.70 7.47 -3.67
C PHE A 70 6.11 6.06 -3.85
N CYS A 71 5.83 5.42 -2.73
CA CYS A 71 5.13 4.15 -2.64
C CYS A 71 3.82 4.30 -1.85
N LEU A 72 2.86 3.43 -2.14
CA LEU A 72 1.66 3.18 -1.34
C LEU A 72 1.59 1.70 -0.99
N LEU A 73 1.17 1.41 0.22
CA LEU A 73 0.77 0.07 0.65
C LEU A 73 -0.62 -0.23 0.10
N MET A 74 -0.79 -1.39 -0.52
CA MET A 74 -2.09 -1.82 -1.04
C MET A 74 -2.20 -3.35 -0.91
N PRO A 75 -3.40 -3.92 -1.10
CA PRO A 75 -3.58 -5.36 -1.03
C PRO A 75 -2.66 -6.12 -1.98
N PRO A 76 -2.07 -7.25 -1.54
CA PRO A 76 -1.30 -8.11 -2.43
C PRO A 76 -2.19 -8.80 -3.46
N ASP A 77 -3.48 -8.99 -3.18
CA ASP A 77 -4.49 -9.44 -4.14
C ASP A 77 -5.80 -8.64 -3.98
N PRO A 78 -5.94 -7.52 -4.71
CA PRO A 78 -7.16 -6.72 -4.69
C PRO A 78 -8.40 -7.40 -5.29
N THR A 79 -8.29 -8.61 -5.85
CA THR A 79 -9.46 -9.38 -6.32
C THR A 79 -10.17 -10.12 -5.20
N THR A 80 -9.47 -10.36 -4.09
CA THR A 80 -9.99 -11.10 -2.94
C THR A 80 -9.91 -10.33 -1.62
N GLN A 81 -9.18 -9.20 -1.58
CA GLN A 81 -9.02 -8.36 -0.40
C GLN A 81 -9.31 -6.90 -0.73
N ASN A 82 -10.01 -6.20 0.17
CA ASN A 82 -10.01 -4.73 0.18
C ASN A 82 -8.86 -4.18 1.05
N LEU A 83 -8.86 -2.86 1.30
CA LEU A 83 -7.83 -2.21 2.11
C LEU A 83 -7.83 -2.74 3.56
N VAL A 84 -9.01 -2.90 4.17
CA VAL A 84 -9.19 -3.42 5.53
C VAL A 84 -8.75 -4.89 5.64
N ASP A 85 -9.12 -5.75 4.68
CA ASP A 85 -8.76 -7.18 4.68
C ASP A 85 -7.26 -7.41 4.48
N ALA A 86 -6.55 -6.42 3.93
CA ALA A 86 -5.12 -6.49 3.65
C ALA A 86 -4.24 -5.79 4.69
N GLU A 87 -4.83 -5.22 5.73
CA GLU A 87 -4.17 -4.62 6.88
C GLU A 87 -2.92 -5.39 7.33
N ALA A 88 -3.03 -6.70 7.57
CA ALA A 88 -1.90 -7.48 8.08
C ALA A 88 -0.82 -7.80 7.02
N ASN A 89 -1.15 -7.72 5.73
CA ASN A 89 -0.30 -8.28 4.66
C ASN A 89 -0.07 -7.38 3.45
N ALA A 90 -0.49 -6.12 3.48
CA ALA A 90 -0.29 -5.15 2.42
C ALA A 90 1.18 -5.04 1.99
N VAL A 91 1.38 -4.68 0.73
CA VAL A 91 2.69 -4.63 0.06
C VAL A 91 2.88 -3.29 -0.63
N ALA A 92 4.14 -2.88 -0.80
CA ALA A 92 4.47 -1.60 -1.40
C ALA A 92 4.34 -1.66 -2.92
N TYR A 93 3.52 -0.78 -3.47
CA TYR A 93 3.49 -0.42 -4.88
C TYR A 93 4.12 0.95 -5.03
N CYS A 94 5.06 1.12 -5.96
CA CYS A 94 5.87 2.31 -6.07
C CYS A 94 5.86 2.87 -7.49
N MET A 95 5.89 4.19 -7.60
CA MET A 95 6.13 4.88 -8.88
C MET A 95 7.51 4.50 -9.44
N GLN A 96 8.49 4.33 -8.55
CA GLN A 96 9.84 3.85 -8.86
C GLN A 96 10.15 2.60 -8.03
N PRO A 97 9.75 1.40 -8.50
CA PRO A 97 9.87 0.19 -7.70
C PRO A 97 11.31 -0.27 -7.57
N SER A 98 11.62 -0.97 -6.48
CA SER A 98 12.94 -1.53 -6.17
C SER A 98 12.78 -2.66 -5.17
N ASN A 99 13.79 -3.51 -4.98
CA ASN A 99 13.89 -4.43 -3.84
C ASN A 99 12.57 -5.15 -3.46
N ASP A 100 12.06 -6.00 -4.37
CA ASP A 100 10.83 -6.77 -4.21
C ASP A 100 9.52 -5.96 -4.06
N THR A 101 9.53 -4.65 -4.27
CA THR A 101 8.27 -3.87 -4.40
C THR A 101 7.64 -4.03 -5.78
N ARG A 102 6.38 -3.61 -5.91
CA ARG A 102 5.60 -3.69 -7.14
C ARG A 102 5.62 -2.34 -7.89
N PRO A 103 5.66 -2.30 -9.22
CA PRO A 103 5.40 -1.07 -9.97
C PRO A 103 3.94 -0.63 -9.76
N MET A 104 3.68 0.66 -9.57
CA MET A 104 2.32 1.19 -9.75
C MET A 104 1.94 1.15 -11.24
N PRO A 105 0.69 0.78 -11.59
CA PRO A 105 0.24 0.87 -12.98
C PRO A 105 0.22 2.31 -13.49
N ASP A 106 0.54 2.47 -14.77
CA ASP A 106 0.43 3.75 -15.45
C ASP A 106 -1.04 4.23 -15.42
N GLY A 107 -1.24 5.51 -15.08
CA GLY A 107 -2.58 6.11 -14.95
C GLY A 107 -3.33 5.75 -13.66
N PHE A 108 -2.71 5.00 -12.74
CA PHE A 108 -3.29 4.75 -11.41
C PHE A 108 -3.34 6.03 -10.56
N ILE A 109 -2.23 6.74 -10.42
CA ILE A 109 -2.17 8.03 -9.73
C ILE A 109 -2.58 9.14 -10.71
N THR A 110 -3.59 9.92 -10.36
CA THR A 110 -4.13 10.99 -11.23
C THR A 110 -3.68 12.38 -10.78
N SER A 111 -3.42 12.57 -9.50
CA SER A 111 -2.70 13.73 -8.95
C SER A 111 -1.88 13.33 -7.73
N ALA A 112 -0.80 14.07 -7.44
CA ALA A 112 -0.01 13.88 -6.23
C ALA A 112 0.68 15.17 -5.78
N HIS A 113 0.57 15.47 -4.50
CA HIS A 113 1.01 16.70 -3.87
C HIS A 113 1.94 16.35 -2.72
N PHE A 114 3.24 16.54 -2.92
CA PHE A 114 4.25 16.30 -1.90
C PHE A 114 4.37 17.50 -0.96
N ARG A 115 4.35 17.24 0.34
CA ARG A 115 4.42 18.24 1.40
C ARG A 115 5.55 17.87 2.35
N LYS A 116 6.57 18.73 2.42
CA LYS A 116 7.68 18.60 3.35
C LYS A 116 7.48 19.54 4.53
N ALA A 117 7.38 18.97 5.72
CA ALA A 117 7.37 19.71 6.99
C ALA A 117 8.68 19.49 7.74
N ALA A 118 8.82 20.12 8.91
CA ALA A 118 9.98 19.91 9.78
C ALA A 118 10.01 18.48 10.37
N GLY A 119 8.84 17.91 10.69
CA GLY A 119 8.73 16.61 11.36
C GLY A 119 8.15 15.48 10.52
N TYR A 120 7.80 15.73 9.25
CA TYR A 120 7.25 14.71 8.36
C TYR A 120 7.42 15.05 6.88
N VAL A 121 7.31 14.02 6.05
CA VAL A 121 7.01 14.15 4.61
C VAL A 121 5.70 13.46 4.30
N ALA A 122 4.90 14.02 3.39
CA ALA A 122 3.65 13.43 2.98
C ALA A 122 3.44 13.56 1.47
N VAL A 123 2.75 12.59 0.87
CA VAL A 123 2.21 12.68 -0.49
C VAL A 123 0.73 12.38 -0.42
N MET A 124 -0.08 13.26 -0.99
CA MET A 124 -1.54 13.14 -1.02
C MET A 124 -2.08 13.51 -2.40
N GLY A 125 -3.20 12.93 -2.78
CA GLY A 125 -3.78 13.21 -4.09
C GLY A 125 -4.93 12.29 -4.44
N SER A 126 -5.17 12.15 -5.74
CA SER A 126 -6.24 11.33 -6.30
C SER A 126 -5.69 10.11 -7.05
N PHE A 127 -6.48 9.05 -7.09
CA PHE A 127 -6.16 7.83 -7.84
C PHE A 127 -7.37 7.26 -8.58
N ASN A 128 -7.13 6.39 -9.56
CA ASN A 128 -8.16 5.64 -10.28
C ASN A 128 -8.38 4.29 -9.59
N ALA A 129 -9.38 4.22 -8.70
CA ALA A 129 -9.65 3.02 -7.90
C ALA A 129 -9.97 1.77 -8.72
N ALA A 130 -10.57 1.94 -9.92
CA ALA A 130 -10.91 0.84 -10.80
C ALA A 130 -9.69 0.05 -11.27
N VAL A 131 -8.50 0.66 -11.39
CA VAL A 131 -7.27 -0.04 -11.82
C VAL A 131 -6.85 -1.10 -10.80
N MET A 132 -7.05 -0.83 -9.51
CA MET A 132 -6.70 -1.74 -8.42
C MET A 132 -7.90 -2.51 -7.88
N ASN A 133 -9.04 -2.54 -8.58
CA ASN A 133 -10.29 -3.16 -8.09
C ASN A 133 -10.78 -2.60 -6.73
N LEU A 134 -10.35 -1.40 -6.36
CA LEU A 134 -10.76 -0.72 -5.14
C LEU A 134 -12.04 0.10 -5.39
N GLY A 135 -12.83 0.33 -4.35
CA GLY A 135 -14.07 1.14 -4.45
C GLY A 135 -15.17 0.51 -5.32
N THR A 136 -15.06 -0.78 -5.67
CA THR A 136 -16.10 -1.52 -6.40
C THR A 136 -17.30 -1.84 -5.52
N ASN A 137 -17.10 -1.94 -4.21
CA ASN A 137 -18.15 -1.95 -3.20
C ASN A 137 -18.37 -0.53 -2.68
N PRO A 138 -19.53 0.10 -2.92
CA PRO A 138 -19.82 1.46 -2.42
C PRO A 138 -19.82 1.58 -0.89
N ALA A 139 -19.93 0.46 -0.16
CA ALA A 139 -19.83 0.44 1.30
C ALA A 139 -18.37 0.36 1.80
N ASP A 140 -17.41 0.07 0.92
CA ASP A 140 -15.99 0.12 1.24
C ASP A 140 -15.47 1.54 1.05
N CYS A 141 -15.27 2.20 2.18
CA CYS A 141 -14.83 3.59 2.21
C CYS A 141 -13.32 3.77 2.17
N GLY A 142 -12.55 2.69 2.27
CA GLY A 142 -11.11 2.76 2.43
C GLY A 142 -10.59 2.11 3.71
N GLY A 143 -9.32 2.38 4.02
CA GLY A 143 -8.68 1.93 5.26
C GLY A 143 -7.42 2.73 5.59
N GLU A 144 -6.92 2.54 6.80
CA GLU A 144 -5.64 3.05 7.27
C GLU A 144 -4.59 1.92 7.31
N TYR A 145 -3.35 2.24 6.93
CA TYR A 145 -2.17 1.47 7.30
C TYR A 145 -1.22 2.30 8.13
N ASP A 146 -0.66 1.69 9.18
CA ASP A 146 0.25 2.37 10.13
C ASP A 146 1.23 1.37 10.79
N ASN A 147 2.28 1.87 11.44
CA ASN A 147 3.34 1.05 12.05
C ASN A 147 3.04 0.56 13.49
N HIS A 148 1.89 0.90 14.06
CA HIS A 148 1.46 0.42 15.38
C HIS A 148 0.34 -0.63 15.25
N GLY A 149 -0.68 -0.38 14.44
CA GLY A 149 -1.88 -1.21 14.34
C GLY A 149 -2.61 -1.38 15.68
N ALA A 150 -3.72 -2.10 15.67
CA ALA A 150 -4.47 -2.39 16.90
C ALA A 150 -3.68 -3.24 17.92
N GLN A 151 -2.69 -4.01 17.45
CA GLN A 151 -1.90 -4.96 18.26
C GLN A 151 -0.50 -4.44 18.64
N GLY A 152 -0.13 -3.22 18.26
CA GLY A 152 1.18 -2.63 18.58
C GLY A 152 2.36 -3.21 17.79
N VAL A 153 2.11 -3.95 16.71
CA VAL A 153 3.13 -4.60 15.85
C VAL A 153 3.17 -4.07 14.42
N GLY A 154 2.33 -3.08 14.10
CA GLY A 154 2.14 -2.53 12.76
C GLY A 154 1.13 -3.30 11.91
N ASN A 155 0.52 -2.56 10.99
CA ASN A 155 -0.56 -3.02 10.14
C ASN A 155 -0.42 -2.37 8.75
N PRO A 156 0.47 -2.89 7.87
CA PRO A 156 1.08 -4.21 7.93
C PRO A 156 2.37 -4.28 8.77
N VAL A 157 2.64 -5.47 9.31
CA VAL A 157 3.89 -5.76 10.03
C VAL A 157 5.09 -5.71 9.08
N GLY A 158 6.19 -5.12 9.52
CA GLY A 158 7.49 -5.17 8.82
C GLY A 158 7.63 -4.17 7.66
N VAL A 159 6.91 -3.06 7.71
CA VAL A 159 7.13 -1.93 6.79
C VAL A 159 8.50 -1.31 7.07
N GLY A 160 9.32 -1.18 6.03
CA GLY A 160 10.59 -0.47 6.10
C GLY A 160 10.39 0.99 5.71
N LEU A 161 10.80 1.93 6.57
CA LEU A 161 10.68 3.36 6.31
C LEU A 161 11.93 3.92 5.58
N PRO A 162 11.75 4.94 4.71
CA PRO A 162 12.80 5.43 3.81
C PRO A 162 14.08 5.91 4.51
N ASP A 163 13.96 6.41 5.74
CA ASP A 163 15.10 6.97 6.48
C ASP A 163 15.68 6.04 7.56
N GLY A 164 15.19 4.79 7.66
CA GLY A 164 15.72 3.69 8.51
C GLY A 164 15.72 3.91 10.03
N GLU A 165 16.26 5.04 10.48
CA GLU A 165 16.49 5.47 11.86
C GLU A 165 15.88 6.85 12.17
N CYS A 166 15.68 7.75 11.19
CA CYS A 166 15.08 9.07 11.46
C CYS A 166 13.54 9.06 11.34
N ALA A 167 13.00 8.24 10.44
CA ALA A 167 11.58 8.00 10.32
C ALA A 167 11.15 6.92 11.29
N HIS A 168 10.20 7.24 12.17
CA HIS A 168 9.75 6.31 13.20
C HIS A 168 8.33 5.81 12.92
N ASP A 169 7.46 6.71 12.47
CA ASP A 169 6.03 6.42 12.31
C ASP A 169 5.54 6.76 10.91
N PHE A 170 4.50 6.06 10.48
CA PHE A 170 3.80 6.40 9.27
C PHE A 170 2.32 6.15 9.44
N GLN A 171 1.55 6.85 8.61
CA GLN A 171 0.15 6.55 8.39
C GLN A 171 -0.16 6.72 6.91
N GLN A 172 -1.05 5.87 6.41
CA GLN A 172 -1.53 5.94 5.05
C GLN A 172 -3.03 5.74 5.03
N PHE A 173 -3.75 6.66 4.40
CA PHE A 173 -5.17 6.50 4.09
C PHE A 173 -5.34 6.34 2.59
N MET A 174 -6.23 5.44 2.19
CA MET A 174 -6.73 5.33 0.82
C MET A 174 -8.22 5.06 0.86
N GLY A 175 -9.02 5.75 0.05
CA GLY A 175 -10.47 5.61 0.12
C GLY A 175 -11.22 6.38 -0.96
N SER A 176 -12.53 6.22 -0.98
CA SER A 176 -13.44 6.90 -1.94
C SER A 176 -14.66 7.56 -1.30
N CYS A 177 -14.72 7.60 0.04
CA CYS A 177 -15.83 8.21 0.77
C CYS A 177 -15.54 9.62 1.31
N ASP A 178 -14.26 9.97 1.48
CA ASP A 178 -13.86 11.28 2.02
C ASP A 178 -14.31 12.44 1.11
N ILE A 179 -14.21 12.26 -0.21
CA ILE A 179 -14.63 13.24 -1.21
C ILE A 179 -15.60 12.56 -2.18
N PRO A 180 -16.88 13.00 -2.25
CA PRO A 180 -17.86 12.42 -3.15
C PRO A 180 -17.37 12.38 -4.61
N GLY A 181 -17.33 11.17 -5.18
CA GLY A 181 -16.94 10.97 -6.58
C GLY A 181 -15.43 11.00 -6.85
N LYS A 182 -14.58 11.08 -5.83
CA LYS A 182 -13.12 11.13 -6.00
C LYS A 182 -12.44 10.16 -5.03
N SER A 183 -11.66 9.23 -5.57
CA SER A 183 -10.80 8.35 -4.77
C SER A 183 -9.51 9.07 -4.42
N THR A 184 -9.20 9.13 -3.13
CA THR A 184 -8.09 9.93 -2.58
C THR A 184 -7.18 9.10 -1.70
N PHE A 185 -5.91 9.48 -1.68
CA PHE A 185 -4.91 8.85 -0.84
C PHE A 185 -4.06 9.89 -0.14
N VAL A 186 -3.48 9.48 0.98
CA VAL A 186 -2.33 10.14 1.60
C VAL A 186 -1.41 9.08 2.19
N ILE A 187 -0.10 9.28 2.04
CA ILE A 187 0.92 8.64 2.87
C ILE A 187 1.73 9.73 3.55
N ARG A 188 1.85 9.64 4.88
CA ARG A 188 2.68 10.52 5.70
C ARG A 188 3.69 9.67 6.46
N VAL A 189 4.95 10.06 6.40
CA VAL A 189 6.05 9.45 7.15
C VAL A 189 6.61 10.52 8.08
N CYS A 190 6.53 10.25 9.38
CA CYS A 190 6.93 11.15 10.44
C CYS A 190 8.29 10.78 11.01
N SER A 191 8.99 11.80 11.51
CA SER A 191 10.38 11.70 11.95
C SER A 191 10.61 12.53 13.21
N GLY A 192 11.67 12.18 13.94
CA GLY A 192 12.09 12.89 15.14
C GLY A 192 11.20 12.66 16.37
N PRO A 193 11.43 13.40 17.46
CA PRO A 193 10.85 13.09 18.78
C PRO A 193 9.33 13.18 18.86
N ARG A 194 8.69 13.92 17.94
CA ARG A 194 7.24 14.10 17.86
C ARG A 194 6.59 13.23 16.79
N SER A 195 7.32 12.25 16.24
CA SER A 195 6.84 11.42 15.14
C SER A 195 5.46 10.80 15.43
N TYR A 196 5.24 10.29 16.65
CA TYR A 196 3.96 9.71 17.04
C TYR A 196 2.83 10.75 17.10
N ASP A 197 3.08 11.96 17.59
CA ASP A 197 2.06 13.01 17.62
C ASP A 197 1.61 13.43 16.21
N LEU A 198 2.53 13.38 15.25
CA LEU A 198 2.34 13.80 13.85
C LEU A 198 1.73 12.70 12.98
N CYS A 199 1.90 11.44 13.37
CA CYS A 199 1.41 10.24 12.70
C CYS A 199 0.56 9.33 13.63
N ASP A 200 -0.18 9.92 14.57
CA ASP A 200 -0.96 9.17 15.58
C ASP A 200 -2.02 8.26 14.92
N ASN A 201 -1.94 6.96 15.18
CA ASN A 201 -2.81 5.92 14.63
C ASN A 201 -4.19 5.83 15.31
N LYS A 202 -4.49 6.72 16.27
CA LYS A 202 -5.78 6.74 16.99
C LYS A 202 -6.90 7.48 16.25
N TYR A 203 -6.61 8.08 15.10
CA TYR A 203 -7.55 8.92 14.34
C TYR A 203 -8.02 8.23 13.04
N ASP A 204 -7.96 6.90 13.00
CA ASP A 204 -8.35 6.04 11.88
C ASP A 204 -9.79 6.27 11.41
N LEU A 205 -10.73 6.49 12.34
CA LEU A 205 -12.15 6.73 12.02
C LEU A 205 -12.42 8.16 11.53
N MET A 206 -11.45 9.08 11.64
CA MET A 206 -11.61 10.46 11.17
C MET A 206 -11.23 10.64 9.69
N GLY A 207 -10.46 9.72 9.12
CA GLY A 207 -10.09 9.72 7.71
C GLY A 207 -9.04 10.75 7.29
N ALA A 208 -8.73 10.76 5.99
CA ALA A 208 -7.58 11.49 5.44
C ALA A 208 -7.72 13.01 5.58
N LEU A 209 -8.94 13.54 5.42
CA LEU A 209 -9.19 14.98 5.45
C LEU A 209 -8.95 15.61 6.82
N TYR A 210 -9.12 14.83 7.90
CA TYR A 210 -8.86 15.27 9.26
C TYR A 210 -7.39 15.13 9.65
N THR A 211 -6.82 13.94 9.42
CA THR A 211 -5.44 13.61 9.84
C THR A 211 -4.41 14.35 8.99
N ASN A 212 -4.70 14.50 7.69
CA ASN A 212 -3.79 15.04 6.70
C ASN A 212 -4.51 16.07 5.82
N PRO A 213 -4.88 17.25 6.34
CA PRO A 213 -5.58 18.24 5.54
C PRO A 213 -4.70 18.74 4.39
N GLY A 214 -5.25 18.79 3.17
CA GLY A 214 -4.47 19.14 2.00
C GLY A 214 -5.28 19.23 0.70
N PRO A 215 -4.60 19.41 -0.45
CA PRO A 215 -5.24 19.75 -1.72
C PRO A 215 -5.65 18.51 -2.53
N TYR A 216 -6.44 17.60 -1.94
CA TYR A 216 -6.87 16.35 -2.59
C TYR A 216 -7.63 16.54 -3.92
N GLU A 217 -8.32 17.69 -4.07
CA GLU A 217 -9.09 18.02 -5.26
C GLU A 217 -8.27 18.73 -6.35
N GLN A 218 -7.04 19.15 -6.04
CA GLN A 218 -6.18 19.79 -7.00
C GLN A 218 -5.66 18.76 -8.02
N ASP A 219 -5.61 19.19 -9.28
CA ASP A 219 -5.03 18.40 -10.36
C ASP A 219 -3.53 18.62 -10.48
N GLY A 220 -2.84 17.67 -11.10
CA GLY A 220 -1.42 17.75 -11.41
C GLY A 220 -0.52 17.26 -10.28
N PHE A 221 0.75 17.67 -10.36
CA PHE A 221 1.78 17.20 -9.46
C PHE A 221 2.62 18.39 -8.97
N ASP A 222 2.87 18.48 -7.67
CA ASP A 222 3.72 19.52 -7.10
C ASP A 222 4.48 19.05 -5.86
N ASN A 223 5.61 19.71 -5.60
CA ASN A 223 6.38 19.54 -4.37
C ASN A 223 6.40 20.89 -3.66
N CYS A 224 5.96 20.93 -2.42
CA CYS A 224 5.95 22.15 -1.61
C CYS A 224 6.53 21.87 -0.21
N ASP A 225 7.06 22.92 0.39
CA ASP A 225 7.30 22.96 1.83
C ASP A 225 6.01 23.43 2.54
N VAL A 226 5.77 22.93 3.74
CA VAL A 226 4.67 23.37 4.63
C VAL A 226 5.20 23.66 6.01
N THR A 227 4.58 24.64 6.66
CA THR A 227 4.78 24.87 8.10
C THR A 227 3.65 24.19 8.84
N ASP A 228 3.87 22.92 9.20
CA ASP A 228 2.95 22.12 10.01
C ASP A 228 3.73 21.28 11.01
N ASP A 229 3.44 21.48 12.29
CA ASP A 229 3.92 20.70 13.42
C ASP A 229 2.77 20.29 14.35
N ARG A 230 1.54 20.31 13.81
CA ARG A 230 0.30 20.06 14.52
C ARG A 230 0.19 18.57 14.85
N ALA A 231 -0.03 18.28 16.13
CA ALA A 231 -0.43 16.94 16.54
C ALA A 231 -1.85 16.62 16.07
N LEU A 232 -2.16 15.37 15.74
CA LEU A 232 -3.46 15.04 15.14
C LEU A 232 -4.68 15.31 16.04
N TYR A 233 -4.47 15.40 17.35
CA TYR A 233 -5.51 15.80 18.31
C TYR A 233 -5.82 17.31 18.30
N ASP A 234 -4.96 18.17 17.75
CA ASP A 234 -5.12 19.62 17.75
C ASP A 234 -5.95 20.06 16.55
N LEU A 235 -7.05 20.79 16.75
CA LEU A 235 -7.92 21.26 15.68
C LEU A 235 -7.41 22.52 14.95
N GLY A 236 -6.29 23.11 15.39
CA GLY A 236 -5.69 24.31 14.81
C GLY A 236 -6.42 25.60 15.16
N ASN A 237 -7.41 25.54 16.06
CA ASN A 237 -8.18 26.68 16.57
C ASN A 237 -8.02 26.88 18.09
N GLY A 238 -7.04 26.22 18.69
CA GLY A 238 -6.81 26.20 20.14
C GLY A 238 -7.63 25.14 20.91
N SER A 239 -8.46 24.35 20.22
CA SER A 239 -9.19 23.21 20.80
C SER A 239 -8.57 21.88 20.38
N THR A 240 -8.84 20.84 21.17
CA THR A 240 -8.40 19.47 20.87
C THR A 240 -9.58 18.54 20.73
N PHE A 241 -9.40 17.46 19.99
CA PHE A 241 -10.34 16.36 19.87
C PHE A 241 -9.63 15.03 20.14
N ARG A 242 -10.31 14.11 20.82
CA ARG A 242 -9.90 12.71 20.90
C ARG A 242 -10.97 11.83 20.27
N GLN A 243 -10.55 10.92 19.42
CA GLN A 243 -11.48 9.96 18.82
C GLN A 243 -12.18 9.13 19.91
N GLY A 244 -13.51 9.06 19.84
CA GLY A 244 -14.36 8.45 20.87
C GLY A 244 -14.96 9.44 21.88
N ASP A 245 -14.62 10.73 21.80
CA ASP A 245 -15.33 11.77 22.54
C ASP A 245 -16.83 11.80 22.18
N GLN A 246 -17.67 12.31 23.09
CA GLN A 246 -19.13 12.34 22.93
C GLN A 246 -19.58 13.08 21.65
N VAL A 247 -18.78 14.04 21.18
CA VAL A 247 -19.06 14.82 19.98
C VAL A 247 -17.87 14.73 19.05
N THR A 248 -18.06 14.02 17.94
CA THR A 248 -17.11 14.02 16.82
C THR A 248 -17.23 15.34 16.04
N PRO A 249 -16.11 16.04 15.76
CA PRO A 249 -16.11 17.23 14.91
C PRO A 249 -16.75 16.94 13.55
N LEU A 250 -17.58 17.86 13.09
CA LEU A 250 -18.06 17.87 11.72
C LEU A 250 -16.94 18.35 10.77
N ALA A 251 -17.08 18.05 9.48
CA ALA A 251 -16.05 18.34 8.47
C ALA A 251 -15.70 19.85 8.36
N ASP A 252 -16.63 20.74 8.68
CA ASP A 252 -16.39 22.19 8.70
C ASP A 252 -15.41 22.60 9.81
N ALA A 253 -15.39 21.87 10.92
CA ALA A 253 -14.47 22.02 12.03
C ALA A 253 -13.15 21.26 11.84
N TYR A 254 -12.96 20.53 10.74
CA TYR A 254 -11.70 19.87 10.46
C TYR A 254 -10.57 20.89 10.32
N PRO A 255 -9.35 20.52 10.76
CA PRO A 255 -8.13 21.29 10.55
C PRO A 255 -7.99 21.74 9.09
N LYS A 256 -7.57 22.98 8.88
CA LYS A 256 -7.38 23.51 7.53
C LYS A 256 -6.00 23.11 6.98
N PRO A 257 -5.86 22.98 5.64
CA PRO A 257 -4.56 22.71 5.03
C PRO A 257 -3.53 23.75 5.48
N PRO A 258 -2.32 23.32 5.90
CA PRO A 258 -1.28 24.25 6.32
C PRO A 258 -0.81 25.12 5.13
N PRO A 259 -0.36 26.36 5.37
CA PRO A 259 0.21 27.20 4.33
C PRO A 259 1.38 26.49 3.62
N SER A 260 1.35 26.50 2.29
CA SER A 260 2.40 25.94 1.45
C SER A 260 3.34 27.03 0.93
N SER A 261 4.61 26.68 0.75
CA SER A 261 5.68 27.56 0.26
C SER A 261 6.66 26.78 -0.63
N ASN A 262 7.52 27.47 -1.38
CA ASN A 262 8.51 26.87 -2.29
C ASN A 262 7.92 25.84 -3.26
N CYS A 263 6.66 26.03 -3.66
CA CYS A 263 5.95 25.08 -4.50
C CYS A 263 6.55 25.01 -5.91
N SER A 264 6.96 23.81 -6.30
CA SER A 264 7.46 23.50 -7.64
C SER A 264 6.50 22.51 -8.31
N PRO A 265 5.71 22.96 -9.30
CA PRO A 265 4.98 22.05 -10.18
C PRO A 265 5.95 21.09 -10.86
N THR A 266 5.53 19.84 -11.03
CA THR A 266 6.27 18.83 -11.78
C THR A 266 5.35 18.20 -12.83
N ALA A 267 5.95 17.73 -13.91
CA ALA A 267 5.19 16.93 -14.87
C ALA A 267 4.72 15.63 -14.22
N SER A 268 3.57 15.13 -14.69
CA SER A 268 3.19 13.75 -14.40
C SER A 268 4.31 12.81 -14.84
N PRO A 269 4.62 11.76 -14.05
CA PRO A 269 5.67 10.80 -14.42
C PRO A 269 5.43 10.22 -15.81
N ALA A 270 6.52 10.10 -16.57
CA ALA A 270 6.46 9.40 -17.84
C ALA A 270 5.97 7.95 -17.61
N PRO A 271 5.09 7.41 -18.47
CA PRO A 271 4.62 6.04 -18.35
C PRO A 271 5.79 5.06 -18.25
N SER A 272 5.77 4.24 -17.22
CA SER A 272 6.78 3.22 -16.95
C SER A 272 6.64 2.02 -17.90
N GLY A 273 5.48 1.89 -18.55
CA GLY A 273 5.08 0.75 -19.35
C GLY A 273 4.42 -0.36 -18.54
N ALA A 274 4.13 -0.16 -17.25
CA ALA A 274 3.40 -1.11 -16.42
C ALA A 274 1.90 -0.86 -16.59
N THR A 275 1.21 -1.68 -17.39
CA THR A 275 -0.18 -1.39 -17.83
C THR A 275 -1.23 -2.36 -17.26
N TYR A 276 -0.92 -3.06 -16.17
CA TYR A 276 -1.82 -4.07 -15.62
C TYR A 276 -2.99 -3.46 -14.84
N THR A 277 -4.05 -4.24 -14.67
CA THR A 277 -5.19 -3.90 -13.81
C THR A 277 -5.60 -5.12 -13.01
N TRP A 278 -5.99 -4.92 -11.75
CA TRP A 278 -6.60 -5.98 -10.92
C TRP A 278 -8.10 -6.11 -11.14
N ASN A 279 -8.72 -5.14 -11.82
CA ASN A 279 -10.12 -5.28 -12.23
C ASN A 279 -10.22 -6.24 -13.40
N GLN A 280 -10.39 -7.52 -13.07
CA GLN A 280 -10.49 -8.60 -14.03
C GLN A 280 -11.72 -8.49 -14.95
N ALA A 281 -12.80 -7.84 -14.49
CA ALA A 281 -13.99 -7.62 -15.30
C ALA A 281 -13.71 -6.62 -16.44
N ALA A 282 -12.95 -5.56 -16.15
CA ALA A 282 -12.48 -4.60 -17.15
C ALA A 282 -11.41 -5.20 -18.08
N ALA A 283 -10.51 -6.03 -17.55
CA ALA A 283 -9.44 -6.69 -18.33
C ALA A 283 -9.97 -7.67 -19.39
N LYS A 284 -11.18 -8.22 -19.21
CA LYS A 284 -11.85 -9.09 -20.20
C LYS A 284 -12.46 -8.33 -21.38
N GLN A 285 -12.48 -7.00 -21.36
CA GLN A 285 -13.06 -6.16 -22.42
C GLN A 285 -12.04 -5.60 -23.42
N THR A 286 -10.91 -6.28 -23.65
CA THR A 286 -10.05 -5.90 -24.77
C THR A 286 -10.84 -6.09 -26.09
N PRO A 287 -10.95 -5.06 -26.96
CA PRO A 287 -11.45 -5.28 -28.31
C PRO A 287 -10.48 -6.22 -28.99
N THR A 288 -10.93 -7.40 -29.39
CA THR A 288 -10.26 -8.16 -30.43
C THR A 288 -10.22 -7.25 -31.65
N ALA A 289 -9.06 -6.69 -31.96
CA ALA A 289 -8.82 -6.10 -33.26
C ALA A 289 -9.02 -7.24 -34.27
N ASN A 290 -10.21 -7.28 -34.86
CA ASN A 290 -10.54 -8.22 -35.91
C ASN A 290 -9.71 -7.80 -37.13
N ALA A 291 -8.55 -8.42 -37.30
CA ALA A 291 -7.79 -8.34 -38.54
C ALA A 291 -8.52 -9.18 -39.60
N ASN A 292 -9.69 -8.72 -40.03
CA ASN A 292 -10.36 -9.16 -41.25
C ASN A 292 -11.53 -8.21 -41.54
N GLY A 293 -11.48 -7.52 -42.69
CA GLY A 293 -12.64 -6.83 -43.22
C GLY A 293 -12.39 -5.47 -43.88
N GLY A 294 -11.29 -5.30 -44.60
CA GLY A 294 -11.19 -4.23 -45.59
C GLY A 294 -11.67 -4.73 -46.96
N SER A 295 -12.83 -4.22 -47.41
CA SER A 295 -13.31 -4.05 -48.80
C SER A 295 -14.69 -4.64 -49.05
N GLY A 296 -15.60 -3.80 -49.57
CA GLY A 296 -16.72 -4.28 -50.41
C GLY A 296 -18.08 -3.67 -50.08
N SER A 297 -18.48 -2.71 -50.89
CA SER A 297 -19.76 -2.00 -50.90
C SER A 297 -21.00 -2.89 -51.13
N SER A 298 -22.15 -2.30 -50.79
CA SER A 298 -23.48 -2.40 -51.45
C SER A 298 -24.55 -3.29 -50.82
N GLY A 299 -25.77 -2.75 -50.77
CA GLY A 299 -27.00 -3.54 -50.89
C GLY A 299 -28.01 -3.41 -49.76
N SER A 300 -28.93 -2.46 -49.90
CA SER A 300 -30.21 -2.36 -49.18
C SER A 300 -31.05 -3.65 -49.21
N SER A 301 -31.78 -3.95 -48.14
CA SER A 301 -33.25 -4.11 -48.18
C SER A 301 -33.86 -4.39 -46.81
N THR A 302 -34.96 -3.67 -46.59
CA THR A 302 -36.04 -3.80 -45.61
C THR A 302 -36.58 -5.21 -45.39
N GLY A 303 -37.08 -5.48 -44.17
CA GLY A 303 -37.96 -6.62 -43.89
C GLY A 303 -38.33 -6.74 -42.42
N SER A 304 -39.45 -6.14 -42.04
CA SER A 304 -40.19 -6.39 -40.79
C SER A 304 -40.66 -7.85 -40.73
N ASP A 305 -40.75 -8.45 -39.53
CA ASP A 305 -42.04 -8.95 -39.01
C ASP A 305 -41.95 -9.62 -37.63
N ASN A 306 -43.04 -9.37 -36.89
CA ASN A 306 -43.46 -9.89 -35.58
C ASN A 306 -43.61 -11.42 -35.54
N GLY A 307 -43.59 -12.00 -34.32
CA GLY A 307 -44.42 -13.18 -34.06
C GLY A 307 -43.98 -14.12 -32.92
N SER A 308 -44.43 -13.80 -31.71
CA SER A 308 -44.96 -14.67 -30.64
C SER A 308 -44.58 -16.15 -30.48
N ALA A 309 -44.18 -16.46 -29.24
CA ALA A 309 -44.68 -17.51 -28.34
C ALA A 309 -44.91 -18.95 -28.84
N GLY A 310 -44.31 -19.91 -28.11
CA GLY A 310 -44.69 -21.32 -28.17
C GLY A 310 -43.90 -22.17 -27.18
N SER A 311 -44.46 -22.37 -25.98
CA SER A 311 -44.02 -23.35 -25.00
C SER A 311 -44.20 -24.78 -25.52
N ALA A 312 -43.26 -25.69 -25.22
CA ALA A 312 -43.54 -27.11 -25.10
C ALA A 312 -42.49 -27.81 -24.21
N THR A 313 -43.01 -28.39 -23.14
CA THR A 313 -42.40 -29.41 -22.28
C THR A 313 -42.06 -30.70 -23.03
N GLY A 314 -40.99 -31.38 -22.61
CA GLY A 314 -40.68 -32.75 -23.05
C GLY A 314 -39.67 -33.43 -22.13
N SER A 315 -40.15 -34.42 -21.39
CA SER A 315 -39.48 -35.24 -20.38
C SER A 315 -38.45 -36.25 -20.93
N GLY A 316 -37.57 -36.76 -20.05
CA GLY A 316 -36.86 -38.04 -20.24
C GLY A 316 -35.53 -38.10 -19.49
N THR A 317 -35.50 -38.59 -18.25
CA THR A 317 -35.09 -39.96 -17.83
C THR A 317 -33.60 -40.25 -17.87
N GLY A 318 -33.01 -40.68 -16.74
CA GLY A 318 -31.77 -41.45 -16.75
C GLY A 318 -30.90 -41.43 -15.48
N SER A 319 -31.35 -42.17 -14.47
CA SER A 319 -30.66 -42.79 -13.31
C SER A 319 -29.13 -42.77 -13.18
N GLY A 320 -28.67 -42.69 -11.91
CA GLY A 320 -27.33 -43.17 -11.49
C GLY A 320 -26.94 -42.82 -10.05
N ASN A 321 -27.40 -43.62 -9.07
CA ASN A 321 -26.99 -43.60 -7.66
C ASN A 321 -25.51 -43.99 -7.45
N GLY A 322 -24.90 -43.50 -6.36
CA GLY A 322 -24.08 -44.37 -5.49
C GLY A 322 -22.69 -43.90 -5.06
N ASN A 323 -22.65 -43.24 -3.90
CA ASN A 323 -21.63 -43.22 -2.82
C ASN A 323 -20.27 -43.95 -2.98
N GLY A 324 -19.21 -43.32 -2.45
CA GLY A 324 -18.02 -44.02 -1.98
C GLY A 324 -16.88 -43.11 -1.51
N SER A 325 -16.87 -42.78 -0.21
CA SER A 325 -15.74 -42.15 0.49
C SER A 325 -14.51 -43.06 0.56
N SER A 326 -13.29 -42.52 0.51
CA SER A 326 -12.24 -42.84 1.49
C SER A 326 -11.01 -41.93 1.37
N SER A 327 -10.55 -41.56 2.56
CA SER A 327 -9.34 -40.86 2.94
C SER A 327 -8.05 -41.63 2.64
N GLY A 328 -6.99 -40.92 2.27
CA GLY A 328 -5.62 -41.43 2.22
C GLY A 328 -4.62 -40.33 2.56
N ALA A 329 -4.13 -40.34 3.80
CA ALA A 329 -3.02 -39.51 4.26
C ALA A 329 -1.68 -40.04 3.71
N ALA A 330 -0.77 -39.14 3.34
CA ALA A 330 0.61 -39.48 3.03
C ALA A 330 1.57 -38.56 3.78
N SER A 331 2.39 -39.18 4.62
CA SER A 331 3.44 -38.61 5.47
C SER A 331 4.54 -37.91 4.67
N ALA A 332 5.03 -36.78 5.19
CA ALA A 332 6.25 -36.13 4.73
C ALA A 332 7.37 -36.29 5.78
N THR A 333 8.48 -36.86 5.33
CA THR A 333 9.71 -37.17 6.10
C THR A 333 10.56 -35.91 6.34
N SER A 334 11.01 -35.73 7.58
CA SER A 334 11.95 -34.71 8.03
C SER A 334 13.25 -34.65 7.22
N ARG A 335 13.69 -33.44 6.85
CA ARG A 335 15.07 -33.15 6.44
C ARG A 335 15.73 -32.12 7.35
N SER A 336 16.93 -32.50 7.77
CA SER A 336 17.87 -31.85 8.67
C SER A 336 18.32 -30.44 8.22
N HIS A 337 18.37 -29.49 9.15
CA HIS A 337 19.01 -28.17 8.99
C HIS A 337 20.47 -28.22 9.48
N ARG A 338 21.40 -27.89 8.58
CA ARG A 338 22.79 -27.55 8.94
C ARG A 338 22.84 -26.10 9.43
N ARG A 339 23.43 -25.90 10.62
CA ARG A 339 23.75 -24.58 11.19
C ARG A 339 25.12 -24.12 10.70
N THR A 340 25.20 -22.93 10.10
CA THR A 340 26.45 -22.22 9.84
C THR A 340 26.55 -21.05 10.82
N ARG A 341 27.63 -20.98 11.60
CA ARG A 341 27.93 -19.85 12.50
C ARG A 341 28.62 -18.74 11.71
N ILE A 342 28.11 -17.52 11.80
CA ILE A 342 28.83 -16.30 11.38
C ILE A 342 28.97 -15.42 12.62
N TYR A 343 30.20 -15.00 12.93
CA TYR A 343 30.49 -14.03 13.99
C TYR A 343 30.32 -12.62 13.44
N ALA A 344 29.49 -11.79 14.09
CA ALA A 344 29.44 -10.35 13.85
C ALA A 344 30.23 -9.64 14.96
N GLY A 345 31.29 -8.93 14.57
CA GLY A 345 32.02 -8.01 15.44
C GLY A 345 31.24 -6.71 15.59
N ALA A 346 30.95 -6.32 16.84
CA ALA A 346 30.37 -5.02 17.15
C ALA A 346 31.44 -3.94 17.01
N SER A 347 31.20 -2.94 16.16
CA SER A 347 31.99 -1.70 16.10
C SER A 347 31.14 -0.56 16.65
N LEU A 348 31.69 0.17 17.62
CA LEU A 348 31.07 1.35 18.24
C LEU A 348 30.87 2.46 17.19
N ALA A 349 29.62 2.79 16.89
CA ALA A 349 29.25 4.03 16.19
C ALA A 349 27.95 4.59 16.80
N LEU A 350 27.91 4.79 18.11
CA LEU A 350 26.70 5.23 18.84
C LEU A 350 26.67 6.73 19.17
N PHE A 351 27.65 7.52 18.72
CA PHE A 351 27.73 8.95 19.05
C PHE A 351 27.63 9.92 17.86
N SER A 352 27.50 9.43 16.62
CA SER A 352 27.36 10.31 15.43
C SER A 352 25.95 10.34 14.81
N ILE A 353 25.03 9.49 15.26
CA ILE A 353 23.71 9.32 14.60
C ILE A 353 22.72 10.45 14.97
N LEU A 354 22.84 11.03 16.17
CA LEU A 354 21.89 12.02 16.67
C LEU A 354 21.91 13.37 15.93
N VAL A 355 22.96 13.66 15.16
CA VAL A 355 23.09 14.94 14.42
C VAL A 355 22.44 14.87 13.03
N GLN A 356 22.11 13.68 12.53
CA GLN A 356 21.57 13.51 11.18
C GLN A 356 20.04 13.62 11.10
N CYS A 357 19.35 13.62 12.24
CA CYS A 357 17.87 13.68 12.32
C CYS A 357 17.33 15.01 12.88
N LEU A 358 18.15 16.07 12.94
CA LEU A 358 17.79 17.41 13.45
C LEU A 358 17.88 18.50 12.36
#